data_AF-A0A3Q0KU14-F1
#
_entry.id   AF-A0A3Q0KU14-F1
#
_cell.length_a   1.000
_cell.length_b   1.000
_cell.length_c   1.000
_cell.angle_alpha   90.00
_cell.angle_beta   90.00
_cell.angle_gamma   90.00
#
_symmetry.space_group_name_H-M   'P 1'
#
loop_
_entity.id
_entity.type
_entity.pdbx_description
1 polymer ?
#
loop_
_entity_poly.entity_id
_entity_poly.type
_entity_poly.pdbx_seq_one_letter_code
_entity_poly.pdbx_strand_id
1 'polypeptide(L)'
;MVCLVWFHVAALLLLLHTSTQTDVELKNPEDVKKEISLVRKWIDAVKEMFATRVSDIQSMRDTIVRSHPNGMKNIDEYIECKSKYFKAYRSNETWSTIQDLRGNYEKQFPDVNFNSSMLEEHFKENAELSENVMSQYSIENCDRLIPYQTIDVRLMDENINEKFEIGKEIDINLIKHEFLSKILKAINNVKTK
;
A
#
# COMPACT_ATOMS: atom_id res chain seq x y z
N MET A 1 8.18 21.93 -13.07
CA MET A 1 8.04 21.10 -11.84
C MET A 1 7.90 19.60 -12.14
N VAL A 2 8.34 19.10 -13.31
CA VAL A 2 8.21 17.67 -13.65
C VAL A 2 9.38 16.84 -13.10
N CYS A 3 10.60 17.38 -13.03
CA CYS A 3 11.79 16.62 -12.60
C CYS A 3 11.79 16.16 -11.13
N LEU A 4 11.15 16.90 -10.22
CA LEU A 4 11.14 16.53 -8.80
C LEU A 4 10.23 15.32 -8.54
N VAL A 5 9.08 15.23 -9.20
CA VAL A 5 8.14 14.11 -9.05
C VAL A 5 8.79 12.80 -9.51
N TRP A 6 9.45 12.80 -10.67
CA TRP A 6 10.15 11.61 -11.17
C TRP A 6 11.31 11.17 -10.27
N PHE A 7 12.02 12.10 -9.62
CA PHE A 7 13.07 11.77 -8.66
C PHE A 7 12.50 11.08 -7.42
N HIS A 8 11.35 11.54 -6.90
CA HIS A 8 10.70 10.90 -5.76
C HIS A 8 10.14 9.53 -6.15
N VAL A 9 9.54 9.40 -7.35
CA VAL A 9 9.06 8.12 -7.88
C VAL A 9 10.22 7.15 -8.14
N ALA A 10 11.36 7.60 -8.67
CA ALA A 10 12.53 6.74 -8.89
C ALA A 10 13.19 6.33 -7.58
N ALA A 11 13.32 7.24 -6.62
CA ALA A 11 13.80 6.93 -5.27
C ALA A 11 12.83 5.97 -4.56
N LEU A 12 11.52 6.15 -4.74
CA LEU A 12 10.47 5.26 -4.27
C LEU A 12 10.61 3.89 -4.91
N LEU A 13 10.76 3.78 -6.22
CA LEU A 13 10.97 2.52 -6.93
C LEU A 13 12.25 1.82 -6.46
N LEU A 14 13.34 2.55 -6.22
CA LEU A 14 14.58 2.00 -5.64
C LEU A 14 14.34 1.47 -4.22
N LEU A 15 13.63 2.23 -3.38
CA LEU A 15 13.27 1.83 -2.03
C LEU A 15 12.31 0.63 -2.01
N LEU A 16 11.32 0.61 -2.90
CA LEU A 16 10.37 -0.48 -3.14
C LEU A 16 11.11 -1.75 -3.59
N HIS A 17 12.09 -1.60 -4.48
CA HIS A 17 12.87 -2.74 -4.97
C HIS A 17 13.75 -3.33 -3.86
N THR A 18 14.31 -2.49 -2.99
CA THR A 18 15.06 -2.97 -1.81
C THR A 18 14.16 -3.58 -0.73
N SER A 19 12.91 -3.13 -0.61
CA SER A 19 11.91 -3.66 0.33
C SER A 19 11.41 -5.05 -0.08
N THR A 20 11.28 -5.31 -1.37
CA THR A 20 10.73 -6.57 -1.90
C THR A 20 11.78 -7.68 -2.03
N GLN A 21 13.08 -7.37 -1.93
CA GLN A 21 14.12 -8.40 -1.94
C GLN A 21 14.05 -9.26 -0.67
N THR A 22 13.44 -10.43 -0.79
CA THR A 22 13.55 -11.55 0.17
C THR A 22 14.88 -12.31 0.04
N ASP A 23 15.76 -11.89 -0.87
CA ASP A 23 17.02 -12.57 -1.21
C ASP A 23 18.15 -12.28 -0.22
N VAL A 24 17.93 -11.43 0.79
CA VAL A 24 18.89 -11.27 1.87
C VAL A 24 18.82 -12.53 2.72
N GLU A 25 19.87 -13.37 2.66
CA GLU A 25 20.03 -14.48 3.58
C GLU A 25 20.17 -13.95 5.02
N LEU A 26 19.04 -13.87 5.72
CA LEU A 26 18.94 -13.37 7.10
C LEU A 26 19.47 -14.40 8.10
N LYS A 27 20.77 -14.69 8.05
CA LYS A 27 21.41 -15.79 8.81
C LYS A 27 21.72 -15.43 10.25
N ASN A 28 21.93 -14.15 10.56
CA ASN A 28 22.29 -13.72 11.91
C ASN A 28 21.33 -12.63 12.45
N PRO A 29 21.23 -12.48 13.80
CA PRO A 29 20.35 -11.48 14.41
C PRO A 29 20.60 -10.04 13.97
N GLU A 30 21.83 -9.67 13.64
CA GLU A 30 22.17 -8.30 13.24
C GLU A 30 21.65 -7.97 11.84
N ASP A 31 21.65 -8.94 10.91
CA ASP A 31 21.05 -8.80 9.59
C ASP A 31 19.54 -8.55 9.72
N VAL A 32 18.86 -9.32 10.57
CA VAL A 32 17.42 -9.17 10.83
C VAL A 32 17.10 -7.83 11.49
N LYS A 33 17.92 -7.39 12.47
CA LYS A 33 17.77 -6.06 13.09
C LYS A 33 17.95 -4.93 12.08
N LYS A 34 18.94 -5.04 11.19
CA LYS A 34 19.18 -4.07 10.12
C LYS A 34 17.96 -4.00 9.20
N GLU A 35 17.42 -5.14 8.79
CA GLU A 35 16.24 -5.20 7.94
C GLU A 35 15.01 -4.60 8.61
N ILE A 36 14.75 -4.91 9.89
CA ILE A 36 13.69 -4.27 10.69
C ILE A 36 13.84 -2.75 10.72
N SER A 37 15.07 -2.25 10.86
CA SER A 37 15.35 -0.80 10.87
C SER A 37 15.08 -0.16 9.51
N LEU A 38 15.43 -0.83 8.42
CA LEU A 38 15.14 -0.37 7.05
C LEU A 38 13.64 -0.31 6.78
N VAL A 39 12.91 -1.37 7.14
CA VAL A 39 11.45 -1.44 6.99
C VAL A 39 10.76 -0.31 7.75
N ARG A 40 11.18 0.00 8.99
CA ARG A 40 10.61 1.12 9.77
C ARG A 40 10.85 2.47 9.10
N LYS A 41 12.09 2.76 8.68
CA LYS A 41 12.43 4.01 7.98
C LYS A 41 11.62 4.16 6.69
N TRP A 42 11.44 3.06 5.98
CA TRP A 42 10.64 3.02 4.77
C TRP A 42 9.17 3.35 5.07
N ILE A 43 8.56 2.73 6.09
CA ILE A 43 7.16 3.00 6.50
C ILE A 43 6.98 4.49 6.85
N ASP A 44 7.91 5.06 7.60
CA ASP A 44 7.82 6.47 8.02
C ASP A 44 7.90 7.43 6.82
N ALA A 45 8.83 7.19 5.88
CA ALA A 45 8.94 8.00 4.66
C ALA A 45 7.68 7.90 3.78
N VAL A 46 7.08 6.71 3.68
CA VAL A 46 5.94 6.47 2.78
C VAL A 46 4.64 7.00 3.38
N LYS A 47 4.52 7.07 4.70
CA LYS A 47 3.39 7.74 5.37
C LYS A 47 3.30 9.23 5.04
N GLU A 48 4.45 9.91 4.94
CA GLU A 48 4.48 11.32 4.52
C GLU A 48 3.94 11.47 3.09
N MET A 49 4.35 10.56 2.18
CA MET A 49 3.86 10.54 0.80
C MET A 49 2.36 10.26 0.72
N PHE A 50 1.84 9.35 1.55
CA PHE A 50 0.40 9.10 1.65
C PHE A 50 -0.36 10.37 2.05
N ALA A 51 0.14 11.09 3.04
CA ALA A 51 -0.46 12.35 3.48
C ALA A 51 -0.41 13.42 2.37
N THR A 52 0.72 13.53 1.65
CA THR A 52 0.84 14.41 0.48
C THR A 52 -0.21 14.09 -0.57
N ARG A 53 -0.41 12.81 -0.92
CA ARG A 53 -1.43 12.41 -1.89
C ARG A 53 -2.85 12.73 -1.46
N VAL A 54 -3.19 12.57 -0.17
CA VAL A 54 -4.49 13.00 0.36
C VAL A 54 -4.70 14.51 0.16
N SER A 55 -3.68 15.32 0.44
CA SER A 55 -3.73 16.77 0.21
C SER A 55 -3.85 17.13 -1.27
N ASP A 56 -3.11 16.44 -2.16
CA ASP A 56 -3.16 16.67 -3.61
C ASP A 56 -4.56 16.38 -4.17
N ILE A 57 -5.20 15.29 -3.75
CA ILE A 57 -6.60 14.94 -4.11
C ILE A 57 -7.56 16.05 -3.70
N GLN A 58 -7.45 16.56 -2.46
CA GLN A 58 -8.30 17.65 -1.96
C GLN A 58 -8.09 18.95 -2.75
N SER A 59 -6.84 19.31 -3.03
CA SER A 59 -6.48 20.50 -3.81
C SER A 59 -7.03 20.43 -5.25
N MET A 60 -6.93 19.27 -5.89
CA MET A 60 -7.50 19.04 -7.22
C MET A 60 -9.01 19.07 -7.21
N ARG A 61 -9.65 18.44 -6.22
CA ARG A 61 -11.11 18.51 -6.01
C ARG A 61 -11.58 19.96 -5.95
N ASP A 62 -10.95 20.79 -5.14
CA ASP A 62 -11.32 22.20 -5.01
C ASP A 62 -11.07 23.01 -6.29
N THR A 63 -10.02 22.68 -7.03
CA THR A 63 -9.73 23.28 -8.34
C THR A 63 -10.79 22.91 -9.37
N ILE A 64 -11.19 21.65 -9.45
CA ILE A 64 -12.22 21.17 -10.36
C ILE A 64 -13.58 21.81 -10.04
N VAL A 65 -13.97 21.87 -8.76
CA VAL A 65 -15.22 22.51 -8.31
C VAL A 65 -15.25 23.99 -8.68
N ARG A 66 -14.16 24.72 -8.47
CA ARG A 66 -14.07 26.15 -8.83
C ARG A 66 -14.20 26.36 -10.34
N SER A 67 -13.58 25.50 -11.14
CA SER A 67 -13.62 25.60 -12.60
C SER A 67 -14.96 25.20 -13.21
N HIS A 68 -15.73 24.31 -12.55
CA HIS A 68 -16.97 23.75 -13.09
C HIS A 68 -18.07 23.60 -12.01
N PRO A 69 -18.52 24.69 -11.37
CA PRO A 69 -19.40 24.62 -10.19
C PRO A 69 -20.71 23.88 -10.45
N ASN A 70 -21.25 23.96 -11.67
CA ASN A 70 -22.50 23.30 -12.05
C ASN A 70 -22.33 21.88 -12.59
N GLY A 71 -21.13 21.53 -13.08
CA GLY A 71 -20.83 20.24 -13.70
C GLY A 71 -20.32 19.19 -12.72
N MET A 72 -20.05 19.57 -11.47
CA MET A 72 -19.29 18.76 -10.52
C MET A 72 -20.06 18.47 -9.23
N LYS A 73 -21.40 18.47 -9.30
CA LYS A 73 -22.28 18.17 -8.15
C LYS A 73 -21.97 16.83 -7.48
N ASN A 74 -21.36 15.90 -8.23
CA ASN A 74 -21.08 14.54 -7.77
C ASN A 74 -19.59 14.29 -7.53
N ILE A 75 -18.74 15.32 -7.44
CA ILE A 75 -17.28 15.11 -7.31
C ILE A 75 -16.88 14.35 -6.05
N ASP A 76 -17.58 14.61 -4.94
CA ASP A 76 -17.28 13.94 -3.68
C ASP A 76 -17.72 12.46 -3.77
N GLU A 77 -18.87 12.17 -4.39
CA GLU A 77 -19.33 10.80 -4.71
C GLU A 77 -18.38 10.09 -5.68
N TYR A 78 -17.84 10.80 -6.66
CA TYR A 78 -16.87 10.29 -7.62
C TYR A 78 -15.56 9.88 -6.94
N ILE A 79 -15.00 10.76 -6.10
CA ILE A 79 -13.79 10.48 -5.32
C ILE A 79 -14.01 9.30 -4.38
N GLU A 80 -15.18 9.23 -3.73
CA GLU A 80 -15.54 8.10 -2.86
C GLU A 80 -15.63 6.79 -3.66
N CYS A 81 -16.32 6.81 -4.80
CA CYS A 81 -16.47 5.65 -5.69
C CYS A 81 -15.11 5.11 -6.15
N LYS A 82 -14.27 5.97 -6.71
CA LYS A 82 -12.91 5.62 -7.15
C LYS A 82 -12.06 5.13 -5.98
N SER A 83 -12.17 5.79 -4.82
CA SER A 83 -11.43 5.38 -3.63
C SER A 83 -11.82 3.99 -3.14
N LYS A 84 -13.11 3.67 -3.12
CA LYS A 84 -13.59 2.33 -2.74
C LYS A 84 -13.13 1.26 -3.72
N TYR A 85 -13.21 1.54 -5.02
CA TYR A 85 -12.72 0.64 -6.06
C TYR A 85 -11.22 0.37 -5.91
N PHE A 86 -10.38 1.41 -5.87
CA PHE A 86 -8.92 1.23 -5.77
C PHE A 86 -8.50 0.62 -4.44
N LYS A 87 -9.18 0.95 -3.33
CA LYS A 87 -8.94 0.28 -2.04
C LYS A 87 -9.16 -1.22 -2.16
N ALA A 88 -10.30 -1.63 -2.70
CA ALA A 88 -10.65 -3.05 -2.85
C ALA A 88 -9.66 -3.77 -3.78
N TYR A 89 -9.36 -3.16 -4.93
CA TYR A 89 -8.36 -3.68 -5.87
C TYR A 89 -6.99 -3.91 -5.20
N ARG A 90 -6.51 -2.93 -4.42
CA ARG A 90 -5.22 -3.05 -3.71
C ARG A 90 -5.27 -4.03 -2.54
N SER A 91 -6.39 -4.16 -1.81
CA SER A 91 -6.52 -5.14 -0.73
C SER A 91 -6.31 -6.58 -1.19
N ASN A 92 -6.77 -6.94 -2.39
CA ASN A 92 -6.49 -8.25 -2.98
C ASN A 92 -5.01 -8.45 -3.31
N GLU A 93 -4.38 -7.48 -3.95
CA GLU A 93 -2.94 -7.52 -4.23
C GLU A 93 -2.12 -7.62 -2.93
N THR A 94 -2.50 -6.85 -1.90
CA THR A 94 -1.86 -6.87 -0.58
C THR A 94 -1.92 -8.26 0.03
N TRP A 95 -3.09 -8.89 0.04
CA TRP A 95 -3.28 -10.21 0.64
C TRP A 95 -2.47 -11.29 -0.07
N SER A 96 -2.52 -11.34 -1.40
CA SER A 96 -1.69 -12.28 -2.18
C SER A 96 -0.20 -12.11 -1.88
N THR A 97 0.28 -10.87 -1.82
CA THR A 97 1.69 -10.57 -1.53
C THR A 97 2.09 -10.97 -0.10
N ILE A 98 1.19 -10.79 0.88
CA ILE A 98 1.42 -11.25 2.27
C ILE A 98 1.57 -12.77 2.32
N GLN A 99 0.74 -13.51 1.58
CA GLN A 99 0.82 -14.97 1.53
C GLN A 99 2.13 -15.45 0.91
N ASP A 100 2.58 -14.82 -0.19
CA ASP A 100 3.87 -15.13 -0.81
C ASP A 100 5.04 -14.83 0.13
N LEU A 101 5.01 -13.68 0.81
CA LEU A 101 6.03 -13.27 1.78
C LEU A 101 6.12 -14.27 2.94
N ARG A 102 4.96 -14.69 3.49
CA ARG A 102 4.86 -15.72 4.52
C ARG A 102 5.50 -17.03 4.03
N GLY A 103 5.09 -17.53 2.87
CA GLY A 103 5.61 -18.79 2.33
C GLY A 103 7.12 -18.76 2.11
N ASN A 104 7.65 -17.62 1.66
CA ASN A 104 9.10 -17.41 1.53
C ASN A 104 9.82 -17.48 2.88
N TYR A 105 9.30 -16.82 3.93
CA TYR A 105 9.90 -16.89 5.25
C TYR A 105 9.74 -18.25 5.93
N GLU A 106 8.60 -18.93 5.78
CA GLU A 106 8.39 -20.29 6.29
C GLU A 106 9.41 -21.26 5.67
N LYS A 107 9.73 -21.11 4.39
CA LYS A 107 10.76 -21.91 3.70
C LYS A 107 12.18 -21.61 4.22
N GLN A 108 12.48 -20.35 4.51
CA GLN A 108 13.80 -19.94 5.02
C GLN A 108 13.97 -20.25 6.52
N PHE A 109 12.87 -20.24 7.28
CA PHE A 109 12.85 -20.37 8.74
C PHE A 109 11.79 -21.39 9.21
N PRO A 110 11.97 -22.69 8.92
CA PRO A 110 10.97 -23.72 9.21
C PRO A 110 10.66 -23.88 10.71
N ASP A 111 11.60 -23.50 11.59
CA ASP A 111 11.45 -23.56 13.04
C ASP A 111 10.71 -22.34 13.63
N VAL A 112 10.38 -21.34 12.81
CA VAL A 112 9.68 -20.13 13.26
C VAL A 112 8.19 -20.32 13.11
N ASN A 113 7.46 -20.13 14.21
CA ASN A 113 6.01 -20.15 14.19
C ASN A 113 5.44 -18.80 13.71
N PHE A 114 4.97 -18.75 12.46
CA PHE A 114 4.26 -17.60 11.88
C PHE A 114 2.74 -17.67 12.12
N ASN A 115 2.29 -18.01 13.33
CA ASN A 115 0.88 -17.93 13.69
C ASN A 115 0.24 -16.60 13.25
N SER A 116 -1.01 -16.69 12.79
CA SER A 116 -1.73 -15.51 12.32
C SER A 116 -1.87 -14.48 13.43
N SER A 117 -1.71 -13.21 13.05
CA SER A 117 -1.89 -12.08 13.94
C SER A 117 -3.20 -11.37 13.61
N MET A 118 -3.71 -10.58 14.56
CA MET A 118 -4.87 -9.73 14.31
C MET A 118 -4.68 -8.82 13.08
N LEU A 119 -3.44 -8.42 12.79
CA LEU A 119 -3.11 -7.59 11.62
C LEU A 119 -3.25 -8.38 10.32
N GLU A 120 -2.81 -9.63 10.30
CA GLU A 120 -2.98 -10.49 9.12
C GLU A 120 -4.45 -10.88 8.91
N GLU A 121 -5.17 -11.21 9.99
CA GLU A 121 -6.62 -11.48 9.94
C GLU A 121 -7.36 -10.28 9.34
N HIS A 122 -6.99 -9.06 9.73
CA HIS A 122 -7.53 -7.83 9.15
C HIS A 122 -7.30 -7.73 7.63
N PHE A 123 -6.11 -8.09 7.13
CA PHE A 123 -5.84 -8.05 5.69
C PHE A 123 -6.59 -9.12 4.92
N LYS A 124 -6.73 -10.32 5.50
CA LYS A 124 -7.57 -11.38 4.95
C LYS A 124 -9.02 -10.94 4.83
N GLU A 125 -9.60 -10.40 5.90
CA GLU A 125 -10.99 -9.90 5.90
C GLU A 125 -11.19 -8.79 4.86
N ASN A 126 -10.25 -7.84 4.74
CA ASN A 126 -10.32 -6.79 3.74
C ASN A 126 -10.30 -7.35 2.30
N ALA A 127 -9.50 -8.39 2.05
CA ALA A 127 -9.46 -9.06 0.75
C ALA A 127 -10.78 -9.80 0.46
N GLU A 128 -11.35 -10.52 1.43
CA GLU A 128 -12.64 -11.20 1.28
C GLU A 128 -13.79 -10.20 1.01
N LEU A 129 -13.75 -9.02 1.64
CA LEU A 129 -14.73 -7.95 1.38
C LEU A 129 -14.53 -7.27 0.03
N SER A 130 -13.32 -7.31 -0.53
CA SER A 130 -12.98 -6.57 -1.74
C SER A 130 -13.76 -7.06 -2.96
N GLU A 131 -14.04 -8.36 -3.07
CA GLU A 131 -14.81 -8.92 -4.19
C GLU A 131 -16.22 -8.31 -4.23
N ASN A 132 -16.86 -8.23 -3.07
CA ASN A 132 -18.17 -7.61 -2.93
C ASN A 132 -18.11 -6.11 -3.27
N VAL A 133 -17.09 -5.39 -2.82
CA VAL A 133 -16.92 -3.96 -3.12
C VAL A 133 -16.67 -3.73 -4.61
N MET A 134 -15.80 -4.51 -5.26
CA MET A 134 -15.52 -4.40 -6.69
C MET A 134 -16.75 -4.75 -7.56
N SER A 135 -17.67 -5.57 -7.06
CA SER A 135 -18.95 -5.82 -7.73
C SER A 135 -19.92 -4.64 -7.64
N GLN A 136 -19.88 -3.88 -6.55
CA GLN A 136 -20.75 -2.71 -6.33
C GLN A 136 -20.19 -1.43 -6.97
N TYR A 137 -18.87 -1.27 -6.93
CA TYR A 137 -18.14 -0.13 -7.45
C TYR A 137 -17.30 -0.60 -8.63
N SER A 138 -17.67 -0.21 -9.84
CA SER A 138 -16.86 -0.42 -11.04
C SER A 138 -16.30 0.91 -11.54
N ILE A 139 -15.16 0.87 -12.23
CA ILE A 139 -14.59 2.06 -12.90
C ILE A 139 -15.66 2.74 -13.77
N GLU A 140 -16.40 1.95 -14.55
CA GLU A 140 -17.47 2.41 -15.42
C GLU A 140 -18.60 3.12 -14.66
N ASN A 141 -19.01 2.58 -13.52
CA ASN A 141 -20.04 3.20 -12.68
C ASN A 141 -19.54 4.50 -12.06
N CYS A 142 -18.29 4.55 -11.62
CA CYS A 142 -17.69 5.77 -11.11
C CYS A 142 -17.59 6.84 -12.21
N ASP A 143 -17.16 6.48 -13.42
CA ASP A 143 -17.01 7.40 -14.55
C ASP A 143 -18.34 8.00 -15.03
N ARG A 144 -19.48 7.38 -14.71
CA ARG A 144 -20.80 7.97 -14.97
C ARG A 144 -21.11 9.17 -14.07
N LEU A 145 -20.47 9.30 -12.90
CA LEU A 145 -20.69 10.43 -11.98
C LEU A 145 -20.08 11.72 -12.52
N ILE A 146 -18.96 11.62 -13.25
CA ILE A 146 -18.32 12.73 -13.98
C ILE A 146 -17.97 12.22 -15.39
N PRO A 147 -18.87 12.43 -16.38
CA PRO A 147 -18.69 11.87 -17.72
C PRO A 147 -17.57 12.55 -18.54
N TYR A 148 -17.00 13.66 -18.05
CA TYR A 148 -15.96 14.41 -18.74
C TYR A 148 -14.59 14.13 -18.14
N GLN A 149 -13.69 13.58 -18.94
CA GLN A 149 -12.32 13.24 -18.54
C GLN A 149 -11.35 14.37 -18.91
N THR A 150 -11.46 15.50 -18.21
CA THR A 150 -10.50 16.62 -18.33
C THR A 150 -9.12 16.22 -17.80
N ILE A 151 -8.10 17.02 -18.09
CA ILE A 151 -6.74 16.79 -17.56
C ILE A 151 -6.77 16.73 -16.02
N ASP A 152 -7.51 17.64 -15.38
CA ASP A 152 -7.61 17.70 -13.93
C ASP A 152 -8.28 16.44 -13.34
N VAL A 153 -9.34 15.92 -13.98
CA VAL A 153 -10.01 14.68 -13.54
C VAL A 153 -9.08 13.48 -13.67
N ARG A 154 -8.31 13.38 -14.77
CA ARG A 154 -7.33 12.30 -14.95
C ARG A 154 -6.21 12.34 -13.91
N LEU A 155 -5.67 13.53 -13.63
CA LEU A 155 -4.65 13.70 -12.58
C LEU A 155 -5.20 13.34 -11.19
N MET A 156 -6.47 13.66 -10.93
CA MET A 156 -7.15 13.26 -9.69
C MET A 156 -7.25 11.74 -9.58
N ASP A 157 -7.66 11.04 -10.65
CA ASP A 157 -7.72 9.58 -10.70
C ASP A 157 -6.35 8.94 -10.45
N GLU A 158 -5.29 9.46 -11.07
CA GLU A 158 -3.91 9.00 -10.86
C GLU A 158 -3.51 9.14 -9.39
N ASN A 159 -3.79 10.29 -8.76
CA ASN A 159 -3.46 10.49 -7.34
C ASN A 159 -4.29 9.62 -6.40
N ILE A 160 -5.57 9.34 -6.71
CA ILE A 160 -6.38 8.39 -5.94
C ILE A 160 -5.76 7.00 -6.06
N ASN A 161 -5.40 6.54 -7.26
CA ASN A 161 -4.77 5.23 -7.45
C ASN A 161 -3.41 5.14 -6.73
N GLU A 162 -2.54 6.13 -6.91
CA GLU A 162 -1.22 6.18 -6.26
C GLU A 162 -1.34 6.16 -4.74
N LYS A 163 -2.31 6.87 -4.15
CA LYS A 163 -2.58 6.82 -2.71
C LYS A 163 -2.80 5.40 -2.21
N PHE A 164 -3.58 4.58 -2.93
CA PHE A 164 -3.84 3.20 -2.52
C PHE A 164 -2.69 2.25 -2.86
N GLU A 165 -1.90 2.54 -3.89
CA GLU A 165 -0.65 1.82 -4.17
C GLU A 165 0.37 2.02 -3.04
N ILE A 166 0.55 3.27 -2.59
CA ILE A 166 1.35 3.63 -1.41
C ILE A 166 0.81 2.93 -0.15
N GLY A 167 -0.52 2.92 0.03
CA GLY A 167 -1.16 2.22 1.14
C GLY A 167 -0.85 0.72 1.18
N LYS A 168 -0.95 0.03 0.03
CA LYS A 168 -0.57 -1.39 -0.11
C LYS A 168 0.86 -1.64 0.36
N GLU A 169 1.80 -0.80 -0.04
CA GLU A 169 3.20 -0.98 0.30
C GLU A 169 3.46 -0.78 1.80
N ILE A 170 2.72 0.14 2.45
CA ILE A 170 2.72 0.30 3.92
C ILE A 170 2.23 -0.99 4.59
N ASP A 171 1.10 -1.53 4.13
CA ASP A 171 0.49 -2.74 4.69
C ASP A 171 1.42 -3.96 4.60
N ILE A 172 2.03 -4.19 3.43
CA ILE A 172 3.01 -5.27 3.21
C ILE A 172 4.21 -5.10 4.15
N ASN A 173 4.73 -3.89 4.30
CA ASN A 173 5.89 -3.63 5.15
C ASN A 173 5.58 -3.77 6.65
N LEU A 174 4.36 -3.47 7.08
CA LEU A 174 3.93 -3.73 8.46
C LEU A 174 3.94 -5.23 8.77
N ILE A 175 3.44 -6.06 7.85
CA ILE A 175 3.49 -7.53 8.00
C ILE A 175 4.92 -8.04 7.93
N LYS A 176 5.74 -7.53 6.99
CA LYS A 176 7.17 -7.86 6.90
C LYS A 176 7.87 -7.56 8.22
N HIS A 177 7.62 -6.40 8.82
CA HIS A 177 8.16 -6.04 10.14
C HIS A 177 7.78 -7.05 11.23
N GLU A 178 6.52 -7.50 11.24
CA GLU A 178 6.03 -8.49 12.20
C GLU A 178 6.73 -9.84 12.02
N PHE A 179 6.84 -10.32 10.78
CA PHE A 179 7.52 -11.58 10.44
C PHE A 179 9.00 -11.54 10.81
N LEU A 180 9.71 -10.47 10.46
CA LEU A 180 11.11 -10.28 10.86
C LEU A 180 11.27 -10.25 12.38
N SER A 181 10.32 -9.67 13.10
CA SER A 181 10.33 -9.66 14.56
C SER A 181 10.16 -11.05 15.17
N LYS A 182 9.33 -11.93 14.55
CA LYS A 182 9.19 -13.35 14.94
C LYS A 182 10.49 -14.12 14.66
N ILE A 183 11.10 -13.91 13.50
CA ILE A 183 12.39 -14.51 13.12
C ILE A 183 13.49 -14.09 14.11
N LEU A 184 13.62 -12.80 14.42
CA LEU A 184 14.63 -12.29 15.36
C LEU A 184 14.50 -12.93 16.74
N LYS A 185 13.26 -13.08 17.25
CA LYS A 185 13.00 -13.75 18.52
C LYS A 185 13.45 -15.21 18.50
N ALA A 186 13.14 -15.94 17.43
CA ALA A 186 13.53 -17.34 17.30
C ALA A 186 15.05 -17.52 17.23
N ILE A 187 15.76 -16.74 16.41
CA ILE A 187 17.22 -16.83 16.29
C ILE A 187 17.90 -16.50 17.63
N ASN A 188 17.40 -15.49 18.36
CA ASN A 188 17.93 -15.16 19.69
C ASN A 188 17.69 -16.29 20.70
N ASN A 189 16.53 -16.95 20.68
CA ASN A 189 16.23 -18.09 21.55
C ASN A 189 17.15 -19.30 21.28
N VAL A 190 17.51 -19.54 20.01
CA VAL A 190 18.45 -20.61 19.63
C VAL A 190 19.85 -20.34 20.19
N LYS A 191 20.31 -19.08 20.21
CA LYS A 191 21.63 -18.73 20.77
C LYS A 191 21.70 -18.81 22.30
N THR A 192 20.56 -18.85 22.98
CA THR A 192 20.49 -18.96 24.46
C THR A 192 20.32 -20.40 24.97
N LYS A 193 20.24 -21.39 24.07
CA LYS A 193 20.25 -22.82 24.40
C LYS A 193 21.63 -23.41 24.13
#